data_AF-A0A804QM30-F1
#
_entry.id   AF-A0A804QM30-F1
#
_cell.length_a   1.000
_cell.length_b   1.000
_cell.length_c   1.000
_cell.angle_alpha   90.00
_cell.angle_beta   90.00
_cell.angle_gamma   90.00
#
_symmetry.space_group_name_H-M   'P 1'
#
loop_
_entity.id
_entity.type
_entity.pdbx_description
1 polymer ?
#
loop_
_entity_poly.entity_id
_entity_poly.type
_entity_poly.pdbx_seq_one_letter_code
_entity_poly.pdbx_strand_id
1 'polypeptide(L)'
;MLLLQFHFIGDGATLESVLDLVKAMYLNVESFPCVRLLNLSGEIGCSNPGSEKVIAPIVRLRKGSDQLVQPSTILLSLDQMSDFFLRVSNDPELHQKVAGVFVESNGVNNDLQELSPDRKFP
;
A
#
# COMPACT_ATOMS: atom_id res chain seq x y z
N MET A 1 10.67 -4.67 -8.47
CA MET A 1 9.58 -5.43 -9.14
C MET A 1 9.04 -6.43 -8.13
N LEU A 2 7.94 -6.14 -7.44
CA LEU A 2 7.12 -7.20 -6.85
C LEU A 2 6.74 -8.14 -8.01
N LEU A 3 7.47 -9.24 -8.16
CA LEU A 3 7.01 -10.37 -8.92
C LEU A 3 5.89 -10.97 -8.09
N LEU A 4 4.67 -10.45 -8.27
CA LEU A 4 3.47 -11.22 -8.04
C LEU A 4 3.55 -12.38 -9.04
N GLN A 5 4.27 -13.43 -8.65
CA GLN A 5 4.19 -14.71 -9.32
C GLN A 5 2.78 -15.19 -9.06
N PHE A 6 1.88 -14.82 -9.98
CA PHE A 6 0.60 -15.47 -10.13
C PHE A 6 0.92 -16.93 -10.45
N HIS A 7 1.02 -17.75 -9.41
CA HIS A 7 0.84 -19.18 -9.54
C HIS A 7 -0.62 -19.34 -9.94
N PHE A 8 -0.91 -19.15 -11.22
CA PHE A 8 -2.07 -19.80 -11.80
C PHE A 8 -1.87 -21.27 -11.47
N ILE A 9 -2.76 -21.81 -10.65
CA ILE A 9 -2.95 -23.24 -10.53
C ILE A 9 -3.44 -23.69 -11.91
N GLY A 10 -2.48 -23.85 -12.80
CA GLY A 10 -2.61 -24.25 -14.17
C GLY A 10 -1.88 -25.57 -14.32
N ASP A 11 -2.27 -26.55 -13.51
CA ASP A 11 -2.35 -27.96 -13.88
C ASP A 11 -3.06 -28.71 -12.75
N GLY A 12 -4.33 -29.07 -12.94
CA GLY A 12 -4.97 -30.18 -12.22
C GLY A 12 -5.15 -30.15 -10.69
N ALA A 13 -4.84 -29.10 -9.93
CA ALA A 13 -5.13 -29.13 -8.49
C ALA A 13 -6.66 -29.07 -8.27
N THR A 14 -7.23 -30.20 -7.88
CA THR A 14 -8.64 -30.32 -7.49
C THR A 14 -8.86 -29.46 -6.24
N LEU A 15 -9.71 -28.43 -6.37
CA LEU A 15 -10.18 -27.66 -5.22
C LEU A 15 -11.20 -28.53 -4.46
N GLU A 16 -10.73 -29.34 -3.52
CA GLU A 16 -11.57 -30.29 -2.78
C GLU A 16 -12.32 -29.64 -1.62
N SER A 17 -11.91 -28.43 -1.22
CA SER A 17 -12.55 -27.70 -0.12
C SER A 17 -12.62 -26.19 -0.37
N VAL A 18 -13.49 -25.53 0.41
CA VAL A 18 -13.56 -24.06 0.46
C VAL A 18 -12.23 -23.46 0.92
N LEU A 19 -11.48 -24.16 1.79
CA LEU A 19 -10.18 -23.68 2.24
C LEU A 19 -9.16 -23.66 1.10
N ASP A 20 -9.20 -24.66 0.22
CA ASP A 20 -8.31 -24.70 -0.95
C ASP A 20 -8.66 -23.59 -1.94
N LEU A 21 -9.95 -23.31 -2.13
CA LEU A 21 -10.40 -22.17 -2.91
C LEU A 21 -9.88 -20.84 -2.32
N VAL A 22 -9.97 -20.64 -1.00
CA VAL A 22 -9.44 -19.43 -0.34
C VAL A 22 -7.94 -19.31 -0.56
N LYS A 23 -7.17 -20.40 -0.42
CA LYS A 23 -5.72 -20.38 -0.66
C LYS A 23 -5.37 -20.09 -2.14
N ALA A 24 -6.23 -20.51 -3.08
CA ALA A 24 -6.05 -20.22 -4.50
C ALA A 24 -6.42 -18.76 -4.86
N MET A 25 -7.36 -18.16 -4.14
CA MET A 25 -7.86 -16.81 -4.41
C MET A 25 -7.04 -15.70 -3.75
N TYR A 26 -6.47 -15.96 -2.56
CA TYR A 26 -5.81 -14.94 -1.76
C TYR A 26 -4.32 -15.25 -1.61
N LEU A 27 -3.50 -14.25 -1.93
CA LEU A 27 -2.08 -14.24 -1.60
C LEU A 27 -1.85 -13.41 -0.35
N ASN A 28 -1.17 -13.99 0.63
CA ASN A 28 -0.67 -13.24 1.79
C ASN A 28 0.60 -12.49 1.38
N VAL A 29 0.68 -11.22 1.74
CA VAL A 29 1.84 -10.37 1.48
C VAL A 29 2.58 -10.14 2.79
N GLU A 30 3.84 -10.59 2.85
CA GLU A 30 4.74 -10.22 3.95
C GLU A 30 5.01 -8.71 3.88
N SER A 31 4.66 -7.98 4.93
CA SER A 31 4.71 -6.51 4.95
C SER A 31 4.90 -5.97 6.36
N PHE A 32 5.28 -4.69 6.44
CA PHE A 32 5.46 -3.95 7.69
C PHE A 32 4.41 -2.83 7.77
N PRO A 33 3.46 -2.90 8.71
CA PRO A 33 2.37 -1.93 8.77
C PRO A 33 2.82 -0.59 9.38
N CYS A 34 2.26 0.50 8.85
CA CYS A 34 2.21 1.78 9.57
C CYS A 34 1.18 1.67 10.71
N VAL A 35 1.58 2.02 11.93
CA VAL A 35 0.75 1.85 13.13
C VAL A 35 0.36 3.20 13.73
N ARG A 36 -0.84 3.27 14.29
CA ARG A 36 -1.32 4.46 15.01
C ARG A 36 -0.67 4.53 16.39
N LEU A 37 -0.05 5.67 16.68
CA LEU A 37 0.51 6.01 17.98
C LEU A 37 -0.23 7.22 18.56
N LEU A 38 -0.29 7.30 19.89
CA LEU A 38 -0.94 8.37 20.61
C LEU A 38 0.09 9.15 21.44
N ASN A 39 -0.08 10.47 21.48
CA ASN A 39 0.65 11.36 22.37
C ASN A 39 -0.30 12.38 23.01
N LEU A 40 0.21 13.27 23.87
CA LEU A 40 -0.59 14.28 24.57
C LEU A 40 -1.26 15.30 23.64
N SER A 41 -0.78 15.42 22.40
CA SER A 41 -1.29 16.34 21.37
C SER A 41 -2.23 15.68 20.37
N GLY A 42 -2.38 14.36 20.40
CA GLY A 42 -3.26 13.62 19.49
C GLY A 42 -2.65 12.33 18.95
N GLU A 43 -3.03 11.98 17.73
CA GLU A 43 -2.64 10.74 17.05
C GLU A 43 -1.66 11.00 15.91
N ILE A 44 -0.77 10.04 15.67
CA ILE A 44 0.14 9.98 14.51
C ILE A 44 0.11 8.57 13.92
N GLY A 45 0.54 8.43 12.65
CA GLY A 45 0.63 7.15 11.97
C GLY A 45 -0.68 6.75 11.27
N CYS A 46 -0.94 5.45 11.16
CA CYS A 46 -1.99 4.92 10.29
C CYS A 46 -2.84 3.85 10.99
N SER A 47 -4.10 3.73 10.57
CA SER A 47 -5.00 2.66 11.00
C SER A 47 -6.01 2.36 9.90
N ASN A 48 -6.45 1.10 9.82
CA ASN A 48 -7.59 0.75 8.99
C ASN A 48 -8.88 1.40 9.54
N PRO A 49 -9.86 1.70 8.68
CA PRO A 49 -11.15 2.19 9.12
C PRO A 49 -11.89 1.09 9.90
N GLY A 50 -11.99 1.25 11.22
CA GLY A 50 -12.68 0.31 12.10
C GLY A 50 -12.03 -1.09 12.13
N SER A 51 -12.88 -2.12 12.19
CA SER A 51 -12.49 -3.53 12.29
C SER A 51 -12.64 -4.29 10.96
N GLU A 52 -13.06 -3.60 9.90
CA GLU A 52 -13.44 -4.23 8.64
C GLU A 52 -12.25 -4.43 7.70
N LYS A 53 -12.40 -5.40 6.78
CA LYS A 53 -11.41 -5.63 5.72
C LYS A 53 -11.52 -4.52 4.69
N VAL A 54 -10.41 -3.87 4.36
CA VAL A 54 -10.34 -2.95 3.23
C VAL A 54 -10.23 -3.77 1.94
N ILE A 55 -11.21 -3.61 1.05
CA ILE A 55 -11.22 -4.25 -0.28
C ILE A 55 -11.11 -3.13 -1.32
N ALA A 56 -9.95 -3.03 -1.96
CA ALA A 56 -9.70 -2.03 -2.98
C ALA A 56 -8.73 -2.56 -4.05
N PRO A 57 -8.90 -2.16 -5.33
CA PRO A 57 -7.98 -2.52 -6.39
C PRO A 57 -6.61 -1.91 -6.15
N ILE A 58 -5.55 -2.66 -6.46
CA ILE A 58 -4.17 -2.17 -6.38
C ILE A 58 -3.83 -1.49 -7.70
N VAL A 59 -3.41 -0.23 -7.64
CA VAL A 59 -3.03 0.56 -8.82
C VAL A 59 -1.66 1.20 -8.64
N ARG A 60 -0.88 1.27 -9.73
CA ARG A 60 0.33 2.10 -9.80
C ARG A 60 0.01 3.39 -10.49
N LEU A 61 0.29 4.51 -9.83
CA LEU A 61 0.25 5.83 -10.46
C LEU A 61 1.54 6.00 -11.26
N ARG A 62 1.43 6.22 -12.57
CA ARG A 62 2.58 6.38 -13.47
C ARG A 62 3.02 7.84 -13.54
N LYS A 63 2.09 8.77 -13.33
CA LYS A 63 2.34 10.21 -13.36
C LYS A 63 1.72 10.87 -12.13
N GLY A 64 2.34 11.97 -11.69
CA GLY A 64 1.84 12.78 -10.59
C GLY A 64 0.48 13.43 -10.84
N SER A 65 -0.03 13.42 -12.09
CA SER A 65 -1.36 13.93 -12.46
C SER A 65 -2.43 12.86 -12.59
N ASP A 66 -2.09 11.58 -12.42
CA ASP A 66 -3.05 10.49 -12.58
C ASP A 66 -4.14 10.63 -11.49
N GLN A 67 -5.39 10.55 -11.92
CA GLN A 67 -6.55 10.59 -11.03
C GLN A 67 -7.08 9.19 -10.76
N LEU A 68 -7.58 8.99 -9.54
CA LEU A 68 -8.30 7.78 -9.18
C LEU A 68 -9.78 7.95 -9.54
N VAL A 69 -10.34 6.91 -10.15
CA VAL A 69 -11.77 6.87 -10.52
C VAL A 69 -12.61 6.34 -9.34
N GLN A 70 -12.00 5.54 -8.47
CA GLN A 70 -12.63 4.88 -7.33
C GLN A 70 -11.61 4.71 -6.18
N PRO A 71 -12.06 4.46 -4.94
CA PRO A 71 -11.19 4.08 -3.84
C PRO A 71 -10.23 2.94 -4.24
N SER A 72 -8.93 3.17 -4.12
CA SER A 72 -7.89 2.25 -4.59
C SER A 72 -6.72 2.16 -3.60
N THR A 73 -6.04 1.02 -3.57
CA THR A 73 -4.77 0.85 -2.86
C THR A 73 -3.63 1.21 -3.80
N ILE A 74 -2.78 2.14 -3.40
CA ILE A 74 -1.71 2.65 -4.26
C ILE A 74 -0.44 1.83 -4.03
N LEU A 75 0.15 1.33 -5.10
CA LEU A 75 1.47 0.69 -5.08
C LEU A 75 2.52 1.70 -5.56
N LEU A 76 3.49 2.00 -4.69
CA LEU A 76 4.55 2.99 -4.92
C LEU A 76 5.92 2.33 -4.78
N SER A 77 6.89 2.84 -5.53
CA SER A 77 8.29 2.64 -5.18
C SER A 77 8.73 3.64 -4.10
N LEU A 78 9.82 3.33 -3.39
CA LEU A 78 10.28 4.12 -2.25
C LEU A 78 10.65 5.57 -2.63
N ASP A 79 11.19 5.80 -3.83
CA ASP A 79 11.50 7.12 -4.37
C ASP A 79 10.27 7.99 -4.61
N GLN A 80 9.10 7.39 -4.84
CA GLN A 80 7.84 8.10 -5.07
C GLN A 80 7.09 8.44 -3.77
N MET A 81 7.52 7.87 -2.64
CA MET A 81 6.79 7.91 -1.37
C MET A 81 6.57 9.34 -0.87
N SER A 82 7.62 10.16 -0.84
CA SER A 82 7.57 11.52 -0.29
C SER A 82 6.63 12.42 -1.11
N ASP A 83 6.83 12.47 -2.43
CA ASP A 83 6.02 13.26 -3.34
C ASP A 83 4.54 12.84 -3.31
N PHE A 84 4.27 11.54 -3.22
CA PHE A 84 2.92 11.02 -3.12
C PHE A 84 2.22 11.46 -1.83
N PHE A 85 2.86 11.32 -0.67
CA PHE A 85 2.26 11.75 0.60
C PHE A 85 2.09 13.27 0.69
N LEU A 86 3.01 14.04 0.09
CA LEU A 86 2.83 15.49 -0.05
C LEU A 86 1.61 15.80 -0.93
N ARG A 87 1.43 15.11 -2.05
CA ARG A 87 0.26 15.29 -2.92
C ARG A 87 -1.04 14.94 -2.19
N VAL A 88 -1.12 13.79 -1.54
CA VAL A 88 -2.32 13.36 -0.80
C VAL A 88 -2.68 14.36 0.31
N SER A 89 -1.68 14.95 0.97
CA SER A 89 -1.92 15.96 2.00
C SER A 89 -2.49 17.28 1.45
N ASN A 90 -2.25 17.57 0.17
CA ASN A 90 -2.68 18.82 -0.49
C ASN A 90 -3.88 18.64 -1.45
N ASP A 91 -4.29 17.40 -1.74
CA ASP A 91 -5.37 17.06 -2.67
C ASP A 91 -6.47 16.24 -1.95
N PRO A 92 -7.52 16.89 -1.42
CA PRO A 92 -8.60 16.23 -0.71
C PRO A 92 -9.39 15.23 -1.55
N GLU A 93 -9.53 15.46 -2.87
CA GLU A 93 -10.24 14.54 -3.75
C GLU A 93 -9.45 13.24 -3.94
N LEU A 94 -8.13 13.35 -4.05
CA LEU A 94 -7.26 12.19 -4.06
C LEU A 94 -7.30 11.46 -2.71
N HIS A 95 -7.21 12.19 -1.59
CA HIS A 95 -7.22 11.62 -0.24
C HIS A 95 -8.42 10.69 -0.01
N GLN A 96 -9.62 11.11 -0.42
CA GLN A 96 -10.84 10.31 -0.27
C GLN A 96 -10.86 9.04 -1.11
N LYS A 97 -10.00 8.96 -2.14
CA LYS A 97 -9.91 7.82 -3.06
C LYS A 97 -8.70 6.92 -2.77
N VAL A 98 -7.87 7.26 -1.79
CA VAL A 98 -6.77 6.41 -1.33
C VAL A 98 -7.28 5.53 -0.19
N ALA A 99 -7.47 4.23 -0.48
CA ALA A 99 -7.91 3.24 0.51
C ALA A 99 -6.74 2.66 1.32
N GLY A 100 -5.52 2.77 0.80
CA GLY A 100 -4.30 2.27 1.42
C GLY A 100 -3.09 2.48 0.53
N VAL A 101 -1.89 2.25 1.06
CA VAL A 101 -0.63 2.43 0.33
C VAL A 101 0.30 1.25 0.61
N PHE A 102 0.82 0.64 -0.45
CA PHE A 102 1.94 -0.28 -0.42
C PHE A 102 3.18 0.43 -0.94
N VAL A 103 4.25 0.45 -0.15
CA VAL A 103 5.56 0.95 -0.58
C VAL A 103 6.47 -0.25 -0.78
N GLU A 104 6.97 -0.41 -2.01
CA GLU A 104 7.94 -1.46 -2.32
C GLU A 104 9.31 -1.11 -1.73
N SER A 105 9.89 -2.04 -0.97
CA SER A 105 11.27 -1.93 -0.48
C SER A 105 12.32 -2.45 -1.46
N ASN A 106 11.88 -3.06 -2.57
CA ASN A 106 12.76 -3.75 -3.51
C ASN A 106 13.61 -2.76 -4.30
N GLY A 107 14.93 -2.81 -4.10
CA GLY A 107 15.89 -2.03 -4.89
C GLY A 107 16.19 -0.67 -4.30
N VAL A 108 16.52 -0.61 -3.01
CA VAL A 108 17.31 0.48 -2.44
C VAL A 108 18.67 0.47 -3.16
N ASN A 109 18.70 0.97 -4.39
CA ASN A 109 19.92 1.45 -4.99
C ASN A 109 20.32 2.65 -4.14
N ASN A 110 21.61 2.79 -3.84
CA ASN A 110 22.17 3.80 -2.92
C ASN A 110 21.88 5.27 -3.31
N ASP A 111 21.06 5.51 -4.34
CA ASP A 111 20.66 6.82 -4.88
C ASP A 111 19.36 7.36 -4.28
N LEU A 112 18.76 6.70 -3.28
CA LEU A 112 17.66 7.32 -2.53
C LEU A 112 18.21 8.60 -1.87
N GLN A 113 17.68 9.76 -2.28
CA GLN A 113 17.89 11.02 -1.56
C GLN A 113 17.66 10.75 -0.07
N GLU A 114 18.54 11.29 0.78
CA GLU A 114 18.50 11.14 2.24
C GLU A 114 17.10 11.50 2.78
N LEU A 115 16.24 10.49 2.91
CA LEU A 115 14.86 10.64 3.36
C LEU A 115 14.80 10.26 4.82
N SER A 116 14.51 11.25 5.67
CA SER A 116 14.13 11.03 7.06
C SER A 116 12.62 11.23 7.21
N PRO A 117 11.88 10.23 7.72
CA PRO A 117 10.47 10.39 8.05
C PRO A 117 10.26 11.19 9.36
N ASP A 118 11.33 11.46 10.10
CA ASP A 118 11.26 12.16 11.39
C ASP A 118 11.27 13.69 11.20
N ARG A 119 10.97 14.39 12.29
CA ARG A 119 11.11 15.83 12.39
C ARG A 119 12.56 16.24 12.23
N LYS A 120 12.78 17.43 11.68
CA LYS A 120 14.11 18.01 11.52
C LYS A 120 14.88 18.15 12.84
N PHE A 121 14.15 18.31 13.96
CA PHE A 121 14.65 18.36 15.32
C PHE A 121 13.84 17.39 16.18
N PRO A 122 14.35 16.17 16.44
CA PRO A 122 13.68 15.17 17.26
C PRO A 122 13.64 15.55 18.75
#